data_AF-A0A1F8DUL1-F1
#
_entry.id   AF-A0A1F8DUL1-F1
#
_cell.length_a   1.000
_cell.length_b   1.000
_cell.length_c   1.000
_cell.angle_alpha   90.00
_cell.angle_beta   90.00
_cell.angle_gamma   90.00
#
_symmetry.space_group_name_H-M   'P 1'
#
loop_
_entity.id
_entity.type
_entity.pdbx_description
1 polymer ?
#
loop_
_entity_poly.entity_id
_entity_poly.type
_entity_poly.pdbx_seq_one_letter_code
_entity_poly.pdbx_strand_id
1 'polypeptide(L)'
;MQIGTTWESVLIAKQHNLSNLAVWVDNNKFQAMGKTEEILNIEPLDEKIRSFGWAVQRIDGHDFGAIDSALKNLSASSPNMIICDTVKGKGWKRAEHNNLYHYKNLSDEEYNEAIKELNEA
;
A
#
# COMPACT_ATOMS: atom_id res chain seq x y z
N MET A 1 -0.36 -6.10 6.14
CA MET A 1 -1.43 -6.04 7.17
C MET A 1 -1.86 -7.42 7.69
N GLN A 2 -0.98 -8.44 7.70
CA GLN A 2 -1.29 -9.79 8.19
C GLN A 2 -0.78 -10.07 9.62
N ILE A 3 0.07 -9.20 10.15
CA ILE A 3 0.72 -9.40 11.45
C ILE A 3 -0.22 -8.96 12.57
N GLY A 4 -0.35 -9.78 13.63
CA GLY A 4 -1.26 -9.54 14.75
C GLY A 4 -1.01 -8.20 15.46
N THR A 5 0.26 -7.87 15.72
CA THR A 5 0.65 -6.62 16.38
C THR A 5 0.22 -5.37 15.59
N THR A 6 0.06 -5.47 14.27
CA THR A 6 -0.51 -4.39 13.46
C THR A 6 -1.96 -4.10 13.84
N TRP A 7 -2.77 -5.14 14.05
CA TRP A 7 -4.18 -4.99 14.44
C TRP A 7 -4.32 -4.46 15.87
N GLU A 8 -3.46 -4.90 16.79
CA GLU A 8 -3.37 -4.33 18.14
C GLU A 8 -3.03 -2.84 18.09
N SER A 9 -2.08 -2.44 17.23
CA SER A 9 -1.70 -1.04 17.05
C SER A 9 -2.84 -0.20 16.47
N VAL A 10 -3.62 -0.76 15.53
CA VAL A 10 -4.82 -0.12 14.96
C VAL A 10 -5.85 0.17 16.06
N LEU A 11 -6.10 -0.78 16.95
CA LEU A 11 -6.99 -0.62 18.10
C LEU A 11 -6.49 0.46 19.07
N ILE A 12 -5.20 0.42 19.44
CA ILE A 12 -4.59 1.39 20.37
C ILE A 12 -4.66 2.81 19.81
N ALA A 13 -4.36 3.02 18.53
CA ALA A 13 -4.41 4.34 17.93
C ALA A 13 -5.81 4.95 17.95
N LYS A 14 -6.86 4.12 17.78
CA LYS A 14 -8.23 4.59 17.96
C LYS A 14 -8.53 4.90 19.42
N GLN A 15 -8.15 4.02 20.34
CA GLN A 15 -8.38 4.20 21.78
C GLN A 15 -7.81 5.53 22.30
N HIS A 16 -6.66 5.95 21.77
CA HIS A 16 -6.01 7.21 22.12
C HIS A 16 -6.37 8.38 21.20
N ASN A 17 -7.30 8.19 20.27
CA ASN A 17 -7.75 9.19 19.31
C ASN A 17 -6.59 9.92 18.60
N LEU A 18 -5.65 9.14 18.05
CA LEU A 18 -4.47 9.69 17.37
C LEU A 18 -4.83 10.28 16.00
N SER A 19 -5.57 11.40 15.97
CA SER A 19 -6.02 12.02 14.72
C SER A 19 -4.88 12.66 13.90
N ASN A 20 -3.72 12.86 14.51
CA ASN A 20 -2.49 13.26 13.84
C ASN A 20 -1.73 12.08 13.19
N LEU A 21 -2.23 10.84 13.30
CA LEU A 21 -1.65 9.66 12.66
C LEU A 21 -2.32 9.40 11.30
N ALA A 22 -1.51 9.33 10.25
CA ALA A 22 -1.91 8.86 8.93
C ALA A 22 -1.02 7.69 8.51
N VAL A 23 -1.63 6.54 8.24
CA VAL A 23 -0.96 5.32 7.79
C VAL A 23 -1.25 5.09 6.31
N TRP A 24 -0.19 4.89 5.53
CA TRP A 24 -0.29 4.57 4.12
C TRP A 24 -0.02 3.08 3.93
N VAL A 25 -0.94 2.37 3.28
CA VAL A 25 -0.80 0.95 2.98
C VAL A 25 -0.54 0.78 1.49
N ASP A 26 0.65 0.27 1.16
CA ASP A 26 0.97 -0.20 -0.19
C ASP A 26 0.24 -1.52 -0.47
N ASN A 27 -0.88 -1.47 -1.20
CA ASN A 27 -1.72 -2.62 -1.51
C ASN A 27 -1.41 -3.20 -2.90
N ASN A 28 -0.14 -3.53 -3.12
CA ASN A 28 0.38 -4.04 -4.39
C ASN A 28 -0.04 -5.51 -4.72
N LYS A 29 -0.83 -6.15 -3.84
CA LYS A 29 -1.36 -7.53 -3.95
C LYS A 29 -0.36 -8.68 -3.81
N PHE A 30 0.92 -8.41 -3.54
CA PHE A 30 1.94 -9.43 -3.40
C PHE A 30 2.61 -9.42 -2.04
N GLN A 31 3.10 -10.60 -1.64
CA GLN A 31 4.00 -10.79 -0.53
C GLN A 31 5.09 -11.80 -0.91
N ALA A 32 5.97 -12.11 0.04
CA ALA A 32 7.06 -13.06 -0.07
C ALA A 32 6.75 -14.29 -0.93
N MET A 33 5.72 -15.03 -0.54
CA MET A 33 5.40 -16.35 -1.09
C MET A 33 4.40 -16.33 -2.25
N GLY A 34 3.98 -15.15 -2.74
CA GLY A 34 3.01 -15.05 -3.83
C GLY A 34 2.00 -13.94 -3.62
N LYS A 35 0.82 -14.07 -4.24
CA LYS A 35 -0.23 -13.08 -4.05
C LYS A 35 -0.79 -13.13 -2.63
N THR A 36 -1.16 -11.98 -2.08
CA THR A 36 -1.74 -11.91 -0.75
C THR A 36 -3.05 -12.70 -0.65
N GLU A 37 -3.86 -12.71 -1.71
CA GLU A 37 -5.13 -13.46 -1.76
C GLU A 37 -4.97 -14.98 -1.66
N GLU A 38 -3.87 -15.52 -2.21
CA GLU A 38 -3.59 -16.95 -2.24
C GLU A 38 -2.97 -17.45 -0.94
N ILE A 39 -2.18 -16.59 -0.29
CA ILE A 39 -1.41 -16.97 0.91
C ILE A 39 -2.17 -16.65 2.20
N LEU A 40 -2.70 -15.42 2.35
CA LEU A 40 -3.54 -15.04 3.48
C LEU A 40 -4.36 -13.78 3.13
N ASN A 41 -5.58 -14.01 2.66
CA ASN A 41 -6.46 -12.92 2.22
C ASN A 41 -6.96 -12.09 3.40
N ILE A 42 -6.79 -10.77 3.31
CA ILE A 42 -7.22 -9.79 4.31
C ILE A 42 -8.31 -8.85 3.80
N GLU A 43 -8.78 -8.99 2.56
CA GLU A 43 -9.90 -8.19 2.04
C GLU A 43 -11.24 -8.58 2.72
N PRO A 44 -12.23 -7.66 2.78
CA PRO A 44 -12.11 -6.23 2.49
C PRO A 44 -11.32 -5.51 3.60
N LEU A 45 -10.15 -4.96 3.26
CA LEU A 45 -9.24 -4.36 4.24
C LEU A 45 -9.79 -3.03 4.76
N ASP A 46 -10.40 -2.24 3.88
CA ASP A 46 -10.96 -0.94 4.23
C ASP A 46 -12.12 -1.07 5.21
N GLU A 47 -13.05 -2.01 5.00
CA GLU A 47 -14.14 -2.29 5.92
C GLU A 47 -13.64 -2.76 7.30
N LYS A 48 -12.65 -3.66 7.33
CA LYS A 48 -12.03 -4.11 8.59
C LYS A 48 -11.47 -2.94 9.37
N ILE A 49 -10.74 -2.03 8.72
CA ILE A 49 -10.14 -0.87 9.40
C ILE A 49 -11.22 0.15 9.81
N ARG A 50 -12.24 0.39 8.99
CA ARG A 50 -13.40 1.22 9.37
C ARG A 50 -14.11 0.67 10.62
N SER A 51 -14.22 -0.65 10.76
CA SER A 51 -14.84 -1.28 11.94
C SER A 51 -14.10 -0.98 13.24
N PHE A 52 -12.80 -0.64 13.16
CA PHE A 52 -12.00 -0.17 14.30
C PHE A 52 -12.09 1.34 14.53
N GLY A 53 -13.00 2.05 13.84
CA GLY A 53 -13.29 3.48 14.07
C GLY A 53 -12.29 4.45 13.44
N TRP A 54 -11.52 3.99 12.45
CA TRP A 54 -10.59 4.81 11.67
C TRP A 54 -11.30 5.48 10.48
N ALA A 55 -10.78 6.64 10.06
CA ALA A 55 -11.11 7.21 8.76
C ALA A 55 -10.30 6.49 7.68
N VAL A 56 -10.97 5.98 6.65
CA VAL A 56 -10.32 5.17 5.61
C VAL A 56 -10.60 5.73 4.22
N GLN A 57 -9.52 5.89 3.45
CA GLN A 57 -9.55 6.22 2.03
C GLN A 57 -8.90 5.07 1.26
N ARG A 58 -9.46 4.69 0.10
CA ARG A 58 -8.87 3.73 -0.83
C ARG A 58 -8.73 4.41 -2.17
N ILE A 59 -7.50 4.48 -2.69
CA ILE A 59 -7.14 5.29 -3.85
C ILE A 59 -6.28 4.49 -4.84
N ASP A 60 -6.22 4.96 -6.08
CA ASP A 60 -5.15 4.58 -7.00
C ASP A 60 -3.83 5.18 -6.47
N GLY A 61 -2.87 4.32 -6.14
CA GLY A 61 -1.57 4.73 -5.60
C GLY A 61 -0.62 5.33 -6.64
N HIS A 62 -1.00 5.37 -7.92
CA HIS A 62 -0.22 5.97 -9.01
C HIS A 62 -0.83 7.28 -9.54
N ASP A 63 -1.98 7.69 -9.01
CA ASP A 63 -2.62 8.96 -9.35
C ASP A 63 -2.22 10.03 -8.32
N PHE A 64 -1.33 10.94 -8.72
CA PHE A 64 -0.87 12.04 -7.88
C PHE A 64 -2.02 12.97 -7.44
N GLY A 65 -3.07 13.13 -8.25
CA GLY A 65 -4.25 13.90 -7.89
C GLY A 65 -5.07 13.21 -6.80
N ALA A 66 -5.19 11.88 -6.86
CA ALA A 66 -5.83 11.09 -5.81
C ALA A 66 -5.02 11.13 -4.49
N ILE A 67 -3.69 11.08 -4.57
CA ILE A 67 -2.79 11.20 -3.41
C ILE A 67 -2.92 12.58 -2.76
N ASP A 68 -2.84 13.66 -3.55
CA ASP A 68 -3.01 15.03 -3.06
C ASP A 68 -4.39 15.24 -2.42
N SER A 69 -5.44 14.74 -3.06
CA SER A 69 -6.79 14.76 -2.52
C SER A 69 -6.89 13.99 -1.20
N ALA A 70 -6.25 12.82 -1.09
CA ALA A 70 -6.27 12.03 0.13
C ALA A 70 -5.57 12.73 1.31
N LEU A 71 -4.45 13.41 1.05
CA LEU A 71 -3.74 14.22 2.04
C LEU A 71 -4.57 15.41 2.54
N LYS A 72 -5.36 16.03 1.66
CA LYS A 72 -6.23 17.17 2.02
C LYS A 72 -7.48 16.75 2.79
N ASN A 73 -7.92 15.50 2.63
CA ASN A 73 -9.16 14.98 3.20
C ASN A 73 -8.94 14.07 4.43
N LEU A 74 -7.87 14.29 5.20
CA LEU A 74 -7.64 13.57 6.45
C LEU A 74 -8.64 14.02 7.54
N SER A 75 -9.13 13.05 8.30
CA SER A 75 -9.97 13.29 9.47
C SER A 75 -9.14 13.91 10.60
N ALA A 76 -9.64 15.02 11.14
CA ALA A 76 -9.08 15.65 12.34
C ALA A 76 -9.57 14.99 13.66
N SER A 77 -10.51 14.04 13.58
CA SER A 77 -11.20 13.45 14.74
C SER A 77 -10.97 11.95 14.92
N SER A 78 -10.12 11.34 14.09
CA SER A 78 -9.77 9.92 14.16
C SER A 78 -8.44 9.66 13.47
N PRO A 79 -7.72 8.58 13.81
CA PRO A 79 -6.59 8.15 12.99
C PRO A 79 -7.04 7.82 11.56
N ASN A 80 -6.11 7.99 10.60
CA ASN A 80 -6.38 7.90 9.16
C ASN A 80 -5.61 6.75 8.52
N MET A 81 -6.27 5.97 7.68
CA MET A 81 -5.61 4.96 6.84
C MET A 81 -5.91 5.23 5.36
N ILE A 82 -4.86 5.33 4.55
CA ILE A 82 -4.93 5.49 3.11
C ILE A 82 -4.42 4.20 2.48
N ILE A 83 -5.33 3.42 1.90
CA ILE A 83 -5.01 2.19 1.18
C ILE A 83 -4.75 2.57 -0.28
N CYS A 84 -3.50 2.42 -0.71
CA CYS A 84 -3.07 2.72 -2.07
C CYS A 84 -3.06 1.43 -2.87
N ASP A 85 -4.01 1.24 -3.78
CA ASP A 85 -3.94 0.15 -4.75
C ASP A 85 -2.83 0.50 -5.76
N THR A 86 -1.71 -0.19 -5.66
CA THR A 86 -0.50 0.02 -6.46
C THR A 86 -0.21 -1.21 -7.32
N VAL A 87 0.81 -1.09 -8.16
CA VAL A 87 1.34 -2.15 -9.02
C VAL A 87 2.77 -2.39 -8.54
N LYS A 88 3.04 -3.61 -8.06
CA LYS A 88 4.40 -4.00 -7.68
C LYS A 88 5.31 -3.89 -8.90
N GLY A 89 6.41 -3.15 -8.81
CA GLY A 89 7.32 -2.94 -9.93
C GLY A 89 6.85 -1.92 -10.98
N LYS A 90 5.88 -1.05 -10.63
CA LYS A 90 5.34 0.00 -11.52
C LYS A 90 6.45 0.74 -12.28
N GLY A 91 6.26 0.92 -13.58
CA GLY A 91 7.15 1.72 -14.43
C GLY A 91 8.26 0.93 -15.13
N TRP A 92 8.46 -0.34 -14.77
CA TRP A 92 9.30 -1.26 -15.51
C TRP A 92 8.52 -2.53 -15.84
N LYS A 93 8.18 -2.71 -17.12
CA LYS A 93 7.24 -3.74 -17.59
C LYS A 93 7.58 -5.16 -17.12
N ARG A 94 8.88 -5.46 -17.02
CA ARG A 94 9.38 -6.77 -16.61
C ARG A 94 9.13 -7.07 -15.13
N ALA A 95 9.12 -6.04 -14.29
CA ALA A 95 8.86 -6.15 -12.85
C ALA A 95 7.39 -5.98 -12.47
N GLU A 96 6.58 -5.34 -13.32
CA GLU A 96 5.15 -5.17 -13.07
C GLU A 96 4.47 -6.52 -12.81
N HIS A 97 3.81 -6.65 -11.65
CA HIS A 97 3.12 -7.88 -11.20
C HIS A 97 4.00 -9.13 -11.10
N ASN A 98 5.33 -8.98 -11.05
CA ASN A 98 6.26 -10.10 -11.04
C ASN A 98 6.92 -10.26 -9.66
N ASN A 99 6.52 -11.29 -8.92
CA ASN A 99 6.99 -11.51 -7.55
C ASN A 99 8.48 -11.89 -7.45
N LEU A 100 9.13 -12.28 -8.56
CA LEU A 100 10.58 -12.53 -8.60
C LEU A 100 11.37 -11.30 -8.13
N TYR A 101 10.92 -10.11 -8.53
CA TYR A 101 11.55 -8.82 -8.20
C TYR A 101 11.29 -8.37 -6.76
N HIS A 102 10.67 -9.20 -5.93
CA HIS A 102 10.64 -8.96 -4.49
C HIS A 102 12.00 -9.20 -3.82
N TYR A 103 12.82 -10.10 -4.37
CA TYR A 103 14.10 -10.52 -3.79
C TYR A 103 15.29 -10.42 -4.76
N LYS A 104 15.00 -10.36 -6.06
CA LYS A 104 16.04 -10.40 -7.08
C LYS A 104 16.82 -9.08 -7.12
N ASN A 105 18.14 -9.18 -7.01
CA ASN A 105 19.04 -8.10 -7.39
C ASN A 105 19.06 -7.97 -8.91
N LEU A 106 19.04 -6.73 -9.40
CA LEU A 106 19.11 -6.44 -10.83
C LEU A 106 20.52 -6.73 -11.35
N SER A 107 20.62 -7.33 -12.53
CA SER A 107 21.86 -7.28 -13.31
C SER A 107 22.07 -5.88 -13.89
N ASP A 108 23.30 -5.58 -14.34
CA ASP A 108 23.58 -4.31 -15.04
C ASP A 108 22.69 -4.14 -16.29
N GLU A 109 22.38 -5.23 -16.97
CA GLU A 109 21.46 -5.23 -18.12
C GLU A 109 20.04 -4.85 -17.70
N GLU A 110 19.50 -5.51 -16.67
CA GLU A 110 18.15 -5.21 -16.16
C GLU A 110 18.05 -3.79 -15.60
N TYR A 111 19.10 -3.29 -14.95
CA TYR A 111 19.18 -1.91 -14.49
C TYR A 111 19.09 -0.92 -15.65
N ASN A 112 19.91 -1.10 -16.69
CA ASN A 112 19.90 -0.22 -17.86
C ASN A 112 18.57 -0.28 -18.62
N GLU A 113 17.95 -1.47 -18.69
CA GLU A 113 16.61 -1.67 -19.23
C GLU A 113 15.57 -0.85 -18.45
N ALA A 114 15.54 -0.99 -17.11
CA ALA A 114 14.60 -0.27 -16.25
C ALA A 114 14.76 1.25 -16.34
N ILE A 115 16.00 1.76 -16.32
CA ILE A 115 16.27 3.20 -16.45
C ILE A 115 15.80 3.74 -17.80
N LYS A 116 15.98 2.98 -18.88
CA LYS A 116 15.49 3.39 -20.20
C LYS A 116 13.96 3.50 -20.20
N GLU A 117 13.25 2.48 -19.71
CA GLU A 117 11.78 2.51 -19.68
C GLU A 117 11.23 3.65 -18.80
N LEU A 118 11.84 3.90 -17.65
CA LEU A 118 11.42 4.96 -16.74
C LEU A 118 11.59 6.37 -17.32
N ASN A 119 12.55 6.58 -18.23
CA ASN A 119 12.76 7.86 -18.90
C ASN A 119 11.86 8.06 -20.14
N GLU A 120 11.28 6.97 -20.66
CA GLU A 120 10.38 6.98 -21.82
C GLU A 120 8.88 7.08 -21.42
N ALA A 121 8.59 6.88 -20.13
CA ALA A 121 7.25 6.94 -19.52
C ALA A 121 6.85 8.37 -19.11
#